data_AF-A0A224Y8K9-F1
#
_entry.id   AF-A0A224Y8K9-F1
#
_cell.length_a   1.000
_cell.length_b   1.000
_cell.length_c   1.000
_cell.angle_alpha   90.00
_cell.angle_beta   90.00
_cell.angle_gamma   90.00
#
_symmetry.space_group_name_H-M   'P 1'
#
loop_
_entity.id
_entity.type
_entity.pdbx_description
1 polymer ?
#
loop_
_entity_poly.entity_id
_entity_poly.type
_entity_poly.pdbx_seq_one_letter_code
_entity_poly.pdbx_strand_id
1 'polypeptide(L)'
;MVAFKAALILCVLVLPAYAQKAGGEPPRPEINWGKCPQLQPSKEERQQKALVIDTCLEKVPLPDVEHANETVIQQHREDVTTCALHSEGWFNKNGQYRFDRARTEILNKKLAADVEPKVLAKHDECKKEAEEKFAHQFVAQVQLYQACMDYHISQICGIQIQGGAPAQG
;
A
#
# COMPACT_ATOMS: atom_id res chain seq x y z
N MET A 1 38.87 33.86 56.96
CA MET A 1 38.75 35.31 56.68
C MET A 1 37.74 35.50 55.57
N VAL A 2 36.73 36.32 55.85
CA VAL A 2 35.98 37.20 54.95
C VAL A 2 35.19 36.57 53.79
N ALA A 3 33.87 36.57 54.01
CA ALA A 3 32.80 36.51 53.04
C ALA A 3 32.87 37.66 52.02
N PHE A 4 32.43 37.43 50.77
CA PHE A 4 31.76 38.48 49.99
C PHE A 4 30.75 37.89 48.97
N LYS A 5 29.48 38.07 49.33
CA LYS A 5 28.27 38.30 48.53
C LYS A 5 28.38 38.19 46.99
N ALA A 6 27.48 37.38 46.43
CA ALA A 6 26.67 37.80 45.29
C ALA A 6 25.29 37.14 45.38
N ALA A 7 24.28 37.94 45.72
CA ALA A 7 22.89 37.58 45.52
C ALA A 7 22.60 37.72 44.02
N LEU A 8 22.09 36.66 43.39
CA LEU A 8 21.54 36.70 42.04
C LEU A 8 20.28 35.83 42.01
N ILE A 9 19.17 36.53 42.26
CA ILE A 9 17.91 36.50 41.52
C ILE A 9 17.44 35.11 41.08
N LEU A 10 16.43 34.63 41.81
CA LEU A 10 15.45 33.63 41.35
C LEU A 10 14.92 34.00 39.95
N CYS A 11 15.27 33.22 38.95
CA CYS A 11 14.45 33.05 37.75
C CYS A 11 14.01 31.59 37.76
N VAL A 12 12.83 31.33 38.32
CA VAL A 12 12.14 30.05 38.19
C VAL A 12 11.74 29.93 36.71
N LEU A 13 12.62 29.32 35.92
CA LEU A 13 12.27 28.86 34.59
C LEU A 13 11.36 27.65 34.77
N VAL A 14 10.06 27.91 34.84
CA VAL A 14 9.03 26.91 34.56
C VAL A 14 9.20 26.56 33.09
N LEU A 15 10.02 25.55 32.81
CA LEU A 15 10.05 24.89 31.52
C LEU A 15 8.66 24.26 31.32
N PRO A 16 7.87 24.67 30.32
CA PRO A 16 6.73 23.87 29.93
C PRO A 16 7.32 22.56 29.41
N ALA A 17 7.13 21.49 30.19
CA ALA A 17 7.27 20.14 29.69
C ALA A 17 6.26 20.02 28.54
N TYR A 18 6.72 20.27 27.31
CA TYR A 18 6.09 19.73 26.13
C TYR A 18 6.19 18.22 26.28
N ALA A 19 5.18 17.65 26.93
CA ALA A 19 4.89 16.24 26.83
C ALA A 19 4.78 15.96 25.33
N GLN A 20 5.83 15.37 24.77
CA GLN A 20 5.74 14.67 23.51
C GLN A 20 4.66 13.62 23.74
N LYS A 21 3.43 13.92 23.30
CA LYS A 21 2.46 12.87 23.02
C LYS A 21 3.21 11.97 22.04
N ALA A 22 3.66 10.81 22.52
CA ALA A 22 3.95 9.70 21.64
C ALA A 22 2.69 9.54 20.79
N GLY A 23 2.73 10.06 19.57
CA GLY A 23 1.65 9.88 18.61
C GLY A 23 1.60 8.39 18.35
N GLY A 24 0.69 7.68 19.03
CA GLY A 24 0.42 6.30 18.71
C GLY A 24 0.07 6.21 17.22
N GLU A 25 0.55 5.16 16.56
CA GLU A 25 0.17 4.85 15.18
C GLU A 25 -1.36 4.99 15.07
N PRO A 26 -1.88 5.74 14.08
CA PRO A 26 -3.32 5.88 13.92
C PRO A 26 -3.95 4.48 13.82
N PRO A 27 -5.11 4.26 14.45
CA PRO A 27 -5.74 2.94 14.42
C PRO A 27 -5.97 2.55 12.96
N ARG A 28 -5.46 1.37 12.58
CA ARG A 28 -5.70 0.85 11.24
C ARG A 28 -7.20 0.61 11.08
N PRO A 29 -7.77 0.96 9.93
CA PRO A 29 -9.16 0.68 9.66
C PRO A 29 -9.43 -0.81 9.77
N GLU A 30 -10.56 -1.16 10.37
CA GLU A 30 -11.06 -2.52 10.32
C GLU A 30 -11.68 -2.76 8.94
N ILE A 31 -11.46 -3.94 8.36
CA ILE A 31 -11.97 -4.27 7.01
C ILE A 31 -12.89 -5.47 7.15
N ASN A 32 -14.14 -5.28 6.74
CA ASN A 32 -15.07 -6.37 6.51
C ASN A 32 -14.83 -6.93 5.11
N TRP A 33 -14.39 -8.17 5.03
CA TRP A 33 -14.08 -8.87 3.78
C TRP A 33 -15.32 -9.49 3.10
N GLY A 34 -16.49 -9.34 3.71
CA GLY A 34 -17.78 -9.79 3.19
C GLY A 34 -17.80 -11.28 2.86
N LYS A 35 -18.16 -11.61 1.62
CA LYS A 35 -18.22 -12.99 1.11
C LYS A 35 -16.85 -13.62 0.85
N CYS A 36 -15.77 -12.86 1.06
CA CYS A 36 -14.43 -13.28 0.70
C CYS A 36 -13.42 -13.17 1.85
N PRO A 37 -13.69 -13.76 3.03
CA PRO A 37 -12.76 -13.73 4.17
C PRO A 37 -11.37 -14.29 3.83
N GLN A 38 -11.29 -15.24 2.90
CA GLN A 38 -10.05 -15.83 2.39
C GLN A 38 -9.11 -14.84 1.68
N LEU A 39 -9.59 -13.65 1.33
CA LEU A 39 -8.76 -12.58 0.76
C LEU A 39 -8.04 -11.75 1.82
N GLN A 40 -8.40 -11.90 3.10
CA GLN A 40 -7.70 -11.23 4.18
C GLN A 40 -6.25 -11.70 4.23
N PRO A 41 -5.26 -10.80 4.10
CA PRO A 41 -3.88 -11.19 4.18
C PRO A 41 -3.55 -11.58 5.63
N SER A 42 -2.85 -12.70 5.77
CA SER A 42 -2.25 -13.14 7.03
C SER A 42 -1.24 -12.10 7.56
N LYS A 43 -0.78 -12.29 8.80
CA LYS A 43 0.26 -11.42 9.36
C LYS A 43 1.56 -11.58 8.57
N GLU A 44 1.88 -12.82 8.21
CA GLU A 44 3.09 -13.21 7.50
C GLU A 44 3.10 -12.63 6.09
N GLU A 45 1.99 -12.72 5.34
CA GLU A 45 1.87 -12.11 4.01
C GLU A 45 2.06 -10.58 4.07
N ARG A 46 1.50 -9.91 5.09
CA ARG A 46 1.70 -8.46 5.27
C ARG A 46 3.15 -8.11 5.59
N GLN A 47 3.82 -8.89 6.42
CA GLN A 47 5.22 -8.68 6.78
C GLN A 47 6.14 -8.93 5.58
N GLN A 48 5.90 -10.01 4.82
CA GLN A 48 6.65 -10.30 3.61
C GLN A 48 6.47 -9.19 2.57
N LYS A 49 5.24 -8.68 2.41
CA LYS A 49 4.99 -7.56 1.51
C LYS A 49 5.70 -6.29 1.97
N ALA A 50 5.66 -5.97 3.26
CA ALA A 50 6.39 -4.82 3.82
C ALA A 50 7.89 -4.92 3.53
N LEU A 51 8.51 -6.09 3.73
CA LEU A 51 9.92 -6.31 3.44
C LEU A 51 10.28 -6.07 1.97
N VAL A 52 9.41 -6.50 1.03
CA VAL A 52 9.61 -6.22 -0.40
C VAL A 52 9.59 -4.72 -0.68
N ILE A 53 8.65 -3.99 -0.07
CA ILE A 53 8.55 -2.53 -0.23
C ILE A 53 9.77 -1.83 0.38
N ASP A 54 10.18 -2.19 1.59
CA ASP A 54 11.36 -1.61 2.25
C ASP A 54 12.62 -1.83 1.41
N THR A 55 12.82 -3.05 0.90
CA THR A 55 13.92 -3.39 -0.01
C THR A 55 13.90 -2.55 -1.30
N CYS A 56 12.71 -2.22 -1.81
CA CYS A 56 12.58 -1.38 -2.99
C CYS A 56 12.81 0.11 -2.69
N LEU A 57 12.37 0.60 -1.54
CA LEU A 57 12.63 1.97 -1.09
C LEU A 57 14.13 2.22 -0.80
N GLU A 58 14.88 1.19 -0.40
CA GLU A 58 16.35 1.29 -0.29
C GLU A 58 17.05 1.47 -1.65
N LYS A 59 16.43 0.96 -2.73
CA LYS A 59 17.00 1.00 -4.10
C LYS A 59 16.52 2.17 -4.93
N VAL A 60 15.31 2.65 -4.66
CA VAL A 60 14.68 3.77 -5.37
C VAL A 60 14.80 5.01 -4.50
N PRO A 61 15.63 6.00 -4.88
CA PRO A 61 15.82 7.21 -4.08
C PRO A 61 14.49 7.92 -3.80
N LEU A 62 14.29 8.31 -2.54
CA LEU A 62 13.13 9.13 -2.16
C LEU A 62 13.23 10.50 -2.86
N PRO A 63 12.11 11.01 -3.39
CA PRO A 63 12.09 12.33 -3.99
C PRO A 63 12.31 13.41 -2.92
N ASP A 64 12.91 14.53 -3.32
CA ASP A 64 13.08 15.69 -2.43
C ASP A 64 11.72 16.25 -2.03
N VAL A 65 11.34 16.06 -0.77
CA VAL A 65 10.02 16.43 -0.25
C VAL A 65 9.71 17.92 -0.34
N GLU A 66 10.72 18.80 -0.40
CA GLU A 66 10.50 20.24 -0.50
C GLU A 66 10.24 20.72 -1.93
N HIS A 67 10.71 19.95 -2.93
CA HIS A 67 10.70 20.35 -4.34
C HIS A 67 9.98 19.37 -5.27
N ALA A 68 9.54 18.22 -4.77
CA ALA A 68 8.85 17.22 -5.56
C ALA A 68 7.49 17.74 -6.05
N ASN A 69 7.29 17.71 -7.37
CA ASN A 69 5.99 17.92 -7.98
C ASN A 69 5.29 16.57 -8.23
N GLU A 70 4.03 16.62 -8.66
CA GLU A 70 3.21 15.43 -8.90
C GLU A 70 3.87 14.45 -9.88
N THR A 71 4.55 14.94 -10.92
CA THR A 71 5.26 14.09 -11.88
C THR A 71 6.40 13.31 -11.23
N VAL A 72 7.20 13.97 -10.38
CA VAL A 72 8.30 13.31 -9.66
C VAL A 72 7.76 12.27 -8.67
N ILE A 73 6.67 12.60 -7.96
CA ILE A 73 6.02 11.67 -7.02
C ILE A 73 5.47 10.46 -7.75
N GLN A 74 4.81 10.68 -8.89
CA GLN A 74 4.23 9.62 -9.70
C GLN A 74 5.32 8.71 -10.28
N GLN A 75 6.41 9.28 -10.81
CA GLN A 75 7.56 8.50 -11.28
C GLN A 75 8.14 7.64 -10.17
N HIS A 76 8.35 8.20 -8.97
CA HIS A 76 8.86 7.43 -7.83
C HIS A 76 7.93 6.27 -7.45
N ARG A 77 6.61 6.49 -7.45
CA ARG A 77 5.62 5.42 -7.20
C ARG A 77 5.69 4.31 -8.26
N GLU A 78 5.86 4.69 -9.52
CA GLU A 78 6.03 3.74 -10.63
C GLU A 78 7.32 2.94 -10.49
N ASP A 79 8.42 3.57 -10.12
CA ASP A 79 9.72 2.92 -9.93
C ASP A 79 9.69 1.91 -8.77
N VAL A 80 9.10 2.29 -7.63
CA VAL A 80 8.90 1.40 -6.47
C VAL A 80 7.99 0.22 -6.85
N THR A 81 6.89 0.49 -7.56
CA THR A 81 5.96 -0.55 -8.02
C THR A 81 6.65 -1.53 -8.98
N THR A 82 7.45 -1.00 -9.92
CA THR A 82 8.23 -1.80 -10.87
C THR A 82 9.24 -2.69 -10.14
N CYS A 83 9.98 -2.14 -9.18
CA CYS A 83 10.90 -2.91 -8.35
C CYS A 83 10.19 -4.06 -7.61
N ALA A 84 9.03 -3.79 -6.99
CA ALA A 84 8.30 -4.80 -6.24
C ALA A 84 7.80 -5.93 -7.15
N LEU A 85 7.18 -5.58 -8.28
CA LEU A 85 6.68 -6.55 -9.25
C LEU A 85 7.79 -7.44 -9.83
N HIS A 86 8.97 -6.87 -10.11
CA HIS A 86 10.13 -7.66 -10.52
C HIS A 86 10.63 -8.58 -9.41
N SER A 87 10.77 -8.07 -8.19
CA SER A 87 11.29 -8.82 -7.03
C SER A 87 10.40 -10.01 -6.69
N GLU A 88 9.09 -9.85 -6.85
CA GLU A 88 8.10 -10.91 -6.61
C GLU A 88 7.89 -11.84 -7.82
N GLY A 89 8.55 -11.60 -8.95
CA GLY A 89 8.47 -12.45 -10.16
C GLY A 89 7.13 -12.36 -10.90
N TRP A 90 6.49 -11.19 -10.89
CA TRP A 90 5.24 -10.92 -11.60
C TRP A 90 5.40 -10.68 -13.10
N PHE A 91 6.62 -10.37 -13.53
CA PHE A 91 6.98 -10.29 -14.94
C PHE A 91 7.70 -11.57 -15.40
N ASN A 92 7.40 -12.02 -16.61
CA ASN A 92 8.12 -13.14 -17.24
C ASN A 92 9.47 -12.66 -17.82
N LYS A 93 10.22 -13.57 -18.44
CA LYS A 93 11.54 -13.27 -19.05
C LYS A 93 11.47 -12.24 -20.19
N ASN A 94 10.29 -12.03 -20.77
CA ASN A 94 10.03 -11.05 -21.82
C ASN A 94 9.52 -9.71 -21.26
N GLY A 95 9.48 -9.55 -19.93
CA GLY A 95 8.96 -8.35 -19.26
C GLY A 95 7.43 -8.25 -19.22
N GLN A 96 6.70 -9.26 -19.70
CA GLN A 96 5.24 -9.24 -19.74
C GLN A 96 4.65 -9.69 -18.40
N TYR A 97 3.54 -9.08 -18.00
CA TYR A 97 2.86 -9.46 -16.77
C TYR A 97 2.28 -10.87 -16.84
N ARG A 98 2.39 -11.61 -15.73
CA ARG A 98 1.95 -13.00 -15.62
C ARG A 98 0.50 -13.11 -15.18
N PHE A 99 -0.43 -12.81 -16.10
CA PHE A 99 -1.87 -12.98 -15.85
C PHE A 99 -2.27 -14.43 -15.53
N ASP A 100 -1.57 -15.41 -16.11
CA ASP A 100 -1.71 -16.84 -15.78
C ASP A 100 -1.49 -17.09 -14.29
N ARG A 101 -0.43 -16.51 -13.71
CA ARG A 101 -0.13 -16.60 -12.28
C ARG A 101 -1.23 -15.92 -11.48
N ALA A 102 -1.68 -14.74 -11.88
CA ALA A 102 -2.75 -14.03 -11.18
C ALA A 102 -4.04 -14.87 -11.13
N ARG A 103 -4.39 -15.56 -12.22
CA ARG A 103 -5.50 -16.51 -12.26
C ARG A 103 -5.30 -17.67 -11.28
N THR A 104 -4.10 -18.24 -11.24
CA THR A 104 -3.75 -19.31 -10.30
C THR A 104 -3.86 -18.84 -8.84
N GLU A 105 -3.41 -17.63 -8.51
CA GLU A 105 -3.58 -17.06 -7.17
C GLU A 105 -5.06 -16.95 -6.78
N ILE A 106 -5.92 -16.47 -7.69
CA ILE A 106 -7.38 -16.39 -7.46
C ILE A 106 -7.96 -17.79 -7.14
N LEU A 107 -7.62 -18.79 -7.93
CA LEU A 107 -8.05 -20.19 -7.71
C LEU A 107 -7.52 -20.75 -6.38
N ASN A 108 -6.29 -20.42 -6.02
CA ASN A 108 -5.67 -20.88 -4.77
C ASN A 108 -6.29 -20.28 -3.52
N LYS A 109 -6.94 -19.10 -3.63
CA LYS A 109 -7.70 -18.53 -2.52
C LYS A 109 -8.95 -19.35 -2.19
N LYS A 110 -9.39 -20.26 -3.08
CA LYS A 110 -10.54 -21.15 -2.87
C LYS A 110 -11.78 -20.36 -2.46
N LEU A 111 -12.19 -19.43 -3.34
CA LEU A 111 -13.34 -18.60 -3.05
C LEU A 111 -14.62 -19.45 -3.00
N ALA A 112 -15.68 -18.93 -2.39
CA ALA A 112 -16.97 -19.63 -2.38
C ALA A 112 -17.42 -19.97 -3.81
N ALA A 113 -18.09 -21.11 -3.99
CA ALA A 113 -18.44 -21.63 -5.31
C ALA A 113 -19.32 -20.69 -6.15
N ASP A 114 -20.10 -19.81 -5.51
CA ASP A 114 -20.95 -18.79 -6.17
C ASP A 114 -20.21 -17.46 -6.43
N VAL A 115 -18.99 -17.31 -5.90
CA VAL A 115 -18.13 -16.13 -6.00
C VAL A 115 -16.98 -16.35 -6.99
N GLU A 116 -16.28 -17.48 -6.90
CA GLU A 116 -15.08 -17.76 -7.70
C GLU A 116 -15.30 -17.59 -9.22
N PRO A 117 -16.38 -18.12 -9.82
CA PRO A 117 -16.61 -17.96 -11.26
C PRO A 117 -16.80 -16.49 -11.65
N LYS A 118 -17.37 -15.66 -10.77
CA LYS A 118 -17.59 -14.23 -11.03
C LYS A 118 -16.28 -13.46 -11.00
N VAL A 119 -15.42 -13.76 -10.03
CA VAL A 119 -14.08 -13.14 -9.93
C VAL A 119 -13.21 -13.56 -11.12
N LEU A 120 -13.25 -14.82 -11.54
CA LEU A 120 -12.52 -15.29 -12.71
C LEU A 120 -13.01 -14.66 -14.02
N ALA A 121 -14.33 -14.48 -14.18
CA ALA A 121 -14.86 -13.75 -15.32
C ALA A 121 -14.33 -12.30 -15.37
N LYS A 122 -14.26 -11.63 -14.21
CA LYS A 122 -13.69 -10.28 -14.12
C LYS A 122 -12.17 -10.25 -14.32
N HIS A 123 -11.46 -11.31 -13.93
CA HIS A 123 -10.05 -11.47 -14.31
C HIS A 123 -9.87 -11.45 -15.83
N ASP A 124 -10.68 -12.21 -16.58
CA ASP A 124 -10.57 -12.28 -18.03
C ASP A 124 -10.95 -10.93 -18.69
N GLU A 125 -11.98 -10.25 -18.19
CA GLU A 125 -12.36 -8.91 -18.66
C GLU A 125 -11.29 -7.86 -18.37
N CYS A 126 -10.81 -7.75 -17.13
CA CYS A 126 -9.79 -6.77 -16.73
C CYS A 126 -8.45 -7.01 -17.42
N LYS A 127 -8.07 -8.29 -17.61
CA LYS A 127 -6.89 -8.64 -18.39
C LYS A 127 -7.01 -8.10 -19.81
N LYS A 128 -8.12 -8.42 -20.49
CA LYS A 128 -8.35 -7.98 -21.87
C LYS A 128 -8.29 -6.46 -21.98
N GLU A 129 -8.95 -5.74 -21.09
CA GLU A 129 -8.94 -4.28 -21.09
C GLU A 129 -7.52 -3.72 -20.92
N ALA A 130 -6.73 -4.31 -20.01
CA ALA A 130 -5.35 -3.90 -19.77
C ALA A 130 -4.43 -4.19 -20.96
N GLU A 131 -4.59 -5.35 -21.62
CA GLU A 131 -3.84 -5.70 -22.82
C GLU A 131 -4.19 -4.80 -24.01
N GLU A 132 -5.46 -4.42 -24.18
CA GLU A 132 -5.91 -3.53 -25.25
C GLU A 132 -5.45 -2.09 -25.06
N LYS A 133 -5.53 -1.56 -23.82
CA LYS A 133 -5.15 -0.17 -23.53
C LYS A 133 -3.64 0.04 -23.41
N PHE A 134 -2.90 -0.96 -22.94
CA PHE A 134 -1.49 -0.84 -22.58
C PHE A 134 -0.63 -1.99 -23.11
N ALA A 135 -0.75 -2.32 -24.40
CA ALA A 135 -0.09 -3.46 -25.04
C ALA A 135 1.44 -3.55 -24.85
N HIS A 136 2.11 -2.40 -24.67
CA HIS A 136 3.57 -2.30 -24.52
C HIS A 136 4.02 -1.52 -23.28
N GLN A 137 3.09 -1.15 -22.40
CA GLN A 137 3.36 -0.39 -21.18
C GLN A 137 3.01 -1.27 -19.98
N PHE A 138 3.82 -2.30 -19.73
CA PHE A 138 3.46 -3.38 -18.81
C PHE A 138 3.20 -2.93 -17.37
N VAL A 139 3.84 -1.86 -16.89
CA VAL A 139 3.54 -1.29 -15.56
C VAL A 139 2.16 -0.65 -15.54
N ALA A 140 1.83 0.18 -16.53
CA ALA A 140 0.51 0.79 -16.67
C ALA A 140 -0.60 -0.27 -16.89
N GLN A 141 -0.27 -1.32 -17.65
CA GLN A 141 -1.13 -2.51 -17.81
C GLN A 141 -1.45 -3.14 -16.46
N VAL A 142 -0.44 -3.37 -15.61
CA VAL A 142 -0.64 -3.95 -14.28
C VAL A 142 -1.48 -3.04 -13.39
N GLN A 143 -1.19 -1.73 -13.38
CA GLN A 143 -1.94 -0.77 -12.57
C GLN A 143 -3.43 -0.75 -12.95
N LEU A 144 -3.74 -0.74 -14.26
CA LEU A 144 -5.13 -0.80 -14.71
C LEU A 144 -5.78 -2.13 -14.33
N TYR A 145 -5.10 -3.25 -14.57
CA TYR A 145 -5.60 -4.58 -14.21
C TYR A 145 -5.90 -4.69 -12.71
N GLN A 146 -4.97 -4.24 -11.86
CA GLN A 146 -5.11 -4.27 -10.40
C GLN A 146 -6.29 -3.40 -9.96
N ALA A 147 -6.39 -2.17 -10.43
CA ALA A 147 -7.51 -1.28 -10.10
C ALA A 147 -8.87 -1.85 -10.55
N CYS A 148 -8.93 -2.42 -11.76
CA CYS A 148 -10.13 -3.08 -12.29
C CYS A 148 -10.54 -4.29 -11.41
N MET A 149 -9.58 -5.13 -11.07
CA MET A 149 -9.82 -6.30 -10.21
C MET A 149 -10.22 -5.90 -8.79
N ASP A 150 -9.54 -4.93 -8.17
CA ASP A 150 -9.84 -4.44 -6.83
C ASP A 150 -11.26 -3.88 -6.75
N TYR A 151 -11.68 -3.11 -7.76
CA TYR A 151 -13.04 -2.61 -7.87
C TYR A 151 -14.05 -3.77 -7.92
N HIS A 152 -13.88 -4.71 -8.85
CA HIS A 152 -14.83 -5.79 -9.03
C HIS A 152 -14.86 -6.78 -7.87
N ILE A 153 -13.71 -7.13 -7.31
CA ILE A 153 -13.62 -7.96 -6.11
C ILE A 153 -14.34 -7.27 -4.95
N SER A 154 -14.12 -5.97 -4.74
CA SER A 154 -14.81 -5.22 -3.68
C SER A 154 -16.32 -5.29 -3.83
N GLN A 155 -16.86 -5.14 -5.06
CA GLN A 155 -18.29 -5.24 -5.33
C GLN A 155 -18.83 -6.67 -5.16
N ILE A 156 -18.16 -7.67 -5.73
CA ILE A 156 -18.59 -9.07 -5.69
C ILE A 156 -18.57 -9.61 -4.26
N CYS A 157 -17.51 -9.30 -3.52
CA CYS A 157 -17.30 -9.74 -2.15
C CYS A 157 -18.07 -8.89 -1.13
N GLY A 158 -18.44 -7.64 -1.47
CA GLY A 158 -19.07 -6.71 -0.54
C GLY A 158 -18.09 -6.21 0.54
N ILE A 159 -16.85 -5.89 0.14
CA ILE A 159 -15.81 -5.42 1.06
C ILE A 159 -16.13 -4.00 1.54
N GLN A 160 -16.01 -3.76 2.84
CA GLN A 160 -16.31 -2.47 3.47
C GLN A 160 -15.25 -2.10 4.50
N ILE A 161 -14.87 -0.82 4.53
CA ILE A 161 -14.04 -0.26 5.59
C ILE A 161 -14.95 0.06 6.78
N GLN A 162 -14.67 -0.55 7.93
CA GLN A 162 -15.36 -0.32 9.18
C GLN A 162 -14.52 0.61 10.07
N GLY A 163 -15.12 1.70 10.55
CA GLY A 163 -14.52 2.54 11.60
C GLY A 163 -13.53 3.61 11.14
N GLY A 164 -13.74 4.28 10.01
CA GLY A 164 -13.04 5.54 9.70
C GLY A 164 -13.63 6.68 10.54
N ALA A 165 -12.80 7.40 11.30
CA ALA A 165 -13.16 8.75 11.74
C ALA A 165 -13.61 9.55 10.50
N PRO A 166 -14.67 10.38 10.58
CA PRO A 166 -15.10 11.17 9.43
C PRO A 166 -13.91 11.97 8.92
N ALA A 167 -13.71 11.98 7.59
CA ALA A 167 -12.81 12.91 6.95
C ALA A 167 -13.23 14.32 7.40
N GLN A 168 -12.41 14.96 8.23
CA GLN A 168 -12.54 16.39 8.46
C GLN A 168 -12.01 17.07 7.20
N GLY A 169 -12.93 17.40 6.29
CA GLY A 169 -12.71 18.19 5.09
C GLY A 169 -13.97 18.97 4.79
#